data_AF-A0A1S8BKB7-F1
#
_entry.id   AF-A0A1S8BKB7-F1
#
_cell.length_a   1.000
_cell.length_b   1.000
_cell.length_c   1.000
_cell.angle_alpha   90.00
_cell.angle_beta   90.00
_cell.angle_gamma   90.00
#
_symmetry.space_group_name_H-M   'P 1'
#
loop_
_entity.id
_entity.type
_entity.pdbx_description
1 polymer ?
#
loop_
_entity_poly.entity_id
_entity_poly.type
_entity_poly.pdbx_seq_one_letter_code
_entity_poly.pdbx_strand_id
1 'polypeptide(L)'
;MGNEKLPPPPPRVDAKALFWEMMRVSRAPDRWMWPALRELGRVAREEGGGGGGKGFVLGALSNTVVFPEGVVDEKGAVFESGLRMEGADGRVEVGDVKAAFDVFVSSAHVGLRKPDRRIYEMAVKLLDEEARKRGVEGGIRAGDVLFLDDIGQNLKAAREMGMRTLKVDLGKSWKAVRELEGIMGLKLLAEEVPGEKARL
;
A
#
# COMPACT_ATOMS: atom_id res chain seq x y z
N MET A 1 40.26 -32.32 1.76
CA MET A 1 39.90 -30.90 1.53
C MET A 1 38.80 -30.87 0.50
N GLY A 2 37.59 -30.47 0.91
CA GLY A 2 36.41 -30.45 0.04
C GLY A 2 36.58 -29.36 -1.03
N ASN A 3 36.22 -29.70 -2.26
CA ASN A 3 36.27 -28.82 -3.41
C ASN A 3 35.14 -27.79 -3.29
N GLU A 4 35.36 -26.67 -2.59
CA GLU A 4 34.39 -25.58 -2.51
C GLU A 4 34.26 -24.92 -3.89
N LYS A 5 33.20 -25.29 -4.60
CA LYS A 5 32.81 -24.64 -5.85
C LYS A 5 32.47 -23.18 -5.54
N LEU A 6 33.26 -22.25 -6.06
CA LEU A 6 32.95 -20.82 -5.99
C LEU A 6 31.55 -20.55 -6.56
N PRO A 7 30.76 -19.66 -5.93
CA PRO A 7 29.46 -19.28 -6.47
C PRO A 7 29.65 -18.65 -7.86
N PRO A 8 28.69 -18.82 -8.78
CA PRO A 8 28.76 -18.20 -10.09
C PRO A 8 28.85 -16.68 -9.96
N PRO A 9 29.52 -15.99 -10.89
CA PRO A 9 29.57 -14.53 -10.88
C PRO A 9 28.15 -13.95 -10.99
N PRO A 10 27.89 -12.79 -10.37
CA PRO A 10 26.60 -12.13 -10.49
C PRO A 10 26.31 -11.79 -11.97
N PRO A 11 25.03 -11.81 -12.38
CA PRO A 11 24.66 -11.47 -13.75
C PRO A 11 25.00 -10.01 -14.06
N ARG A 12 25.30 -9.72 -15.33
CA ARG A 12 25.37 -8.33 -15.80
C ARG A 12 23.96 -7.77 -15.92
N VAL A 13 23.68 -6.68 -15.23
CA VAL A 13 22.37 -6.03 -15.19
C VAL A 13 22.50 -4.60 -15.69
N ASP A 14 21.68 -4.23 -16.67
CA ASP A 14 21.48 -2.81 -17.01
C ASP A 14 20.61 -2.18 -15.94
N ALA A 15 21.24 -1.45 -15.02
CA ALA A 15 20.56 -0.84 -13.88
C ALA A 15 19.54 0.22 -14.30
N LYS A 16 19.78 0.93 -15.42
CA LYS A 16 18.86 1.97 -15.92
C LYS A 16 17.61 1.30 -16.49
N ALA A 17 17.77 0.30 -17.33
CA ALA A 17 16.65 -0.45 -17.87
C ALA A 17 15.85 -1.16 -16.77
N LEU A 18 16.52 -1.77 -15.79
CA LEU A 18 15.86 -2.42 -14.65
C LEU A 18 15.04 -1.42 -13.82
N PHE A 19 15.60 -0.25 -13.49
CA PHE A 19 14.90 0.77 -12.73
C PHE A 19 13.59 1.19 -13.42
N TRP A 20 13.65 1.50 -14.71
CA TRP A 20 12.46 1.93 -15.44
C TRP A 20 11.45 0.82 -15.65
N GLU A 21 11.89 -0.43 -15.82
CA GLU A 21 10.98 -1.58 -15.83
C GLU A 21 10.24 -1.71 -14.50
N MET A 22 10.94 -1.57 -13.36
CA MET A 22 10.31 -1.56 -12.04
C MET A 22 9.28 -0.42 -11.91
N MET A 23 9.61 0.78 -12.38
CA MET A 23 8.71 1.93 -12.32
C MET A 23 7.49 1.76 -13.24
N ARG A 24 7.63 1.08 -14.38
CA ARG A 24 6.51 0.74 -15.26
C ARG A 24 5.59 -0.29 -14.61
N VAL A 25 6.14 -1.35 -14.03
CA VAL A 25 5.35 -2.40 -13.35
C VAL A 25 4.65 -1.88 -12.10
N SER A 26 5.27 -0.98 -11.33
CA SER A 26 4.69 -0.44 -10.10
C SER A 26 3.43 0.42 -10.31
N ARG A 27 3.13 0.80 -11.55
CA ARG A 27 1.93 1.59 -11.90
C ARG A 27 0.69 0.72 -12.08
N ALA A 28 0.82 -0.59 -12.19
CA ALA A 28 -0.33 -1.48 -12.32
C ALA A 28 -1.00 -1.65 -10.95
N PRO A 29 -2.32 -1.41 -10.82
CA PRO A 29 -3.03 -1.67 -9.58
C PRO A 29 -3.01 -3.17 -9.26
N ASP A 30 -2.80 -3.52 -7.99
CA ASP A 30 -2.93 -4.92 -7.56
C ASP A 30 -4.38 -5.38 -7.72
N ARG A 31 -4.57 -6.53 -8.37
CA ARG A 31 -5.88 -7.10 -8.73
C ARG A 31 -6.83 -7.20 -7.54
N TRP A 32 -6.33 -7.52 -6.35
CA TRP A 32 -7.15 -7.81 -5.17
C TRP A 32 -7.21 -6.64 -4.20
N MET A 33 -6.07 -5.97 -3.99
CA MET A 33 -5.96 -4.87 -3.04
C MET A 33 -6.62 -3.59 -3.56
N TRP A 34 -6.58 -3.32 -4.87
CA TRP A 34 -7.16 -2.08 -5.41
C TRP A 34 -8.69 -2.02 -5.26
N PRO A 35 -9.47 -3.07 -5.63
CA PRO A 35 -10.91 -3.09 -5.34
C PRO A 35 -11.21 -3.00 -3.84
N ALA A 36 -10.45 -3.72 -3.01
CA ALA A 36 -10.62 -3.68 -1.55
C ALA A 36 -10.38 -2.26 -0.98
N LEU A 37 -9.34 -1.56 -1.43
CA LEU A 37 -9.05 -0.19 -1.02
C LEU A 37 -10.18 0.77 -1.40
N ARG A 38 -10.75 0.62 -2.61
CA ARG A 38 -11.89 1.45 -3.04
C ARG A 38 -13.11 1.22 -2.18
N GLU A 39 -13.40 -0.03 -1.83
CA GLU A 39 -14.53 -0.38 -0.97
C GLU A 39 -14.31 0.14 0.47
N LEU A 40 -13.11 -0.01 1.02
CA LEU A 40 -12.75 0.60 2.30
C LEU A 40 -12.94 2.11 2.28
N GLY A 41 -12.55 2.78 1.19
CA GLY A 41 -12.74 4.22 1.03
C GLY A 41 -14.21 4.63 0.93
N ARG A 42 -15.06 3.80 0.32
CA ARG A 42 -16.51 4.00 0.29
C ARG A 42 -17.10 3.89 1.71
N VAL A 43 -16.80 2.80 2.41
CA VAL A 43 -17.28 2.55 3.79
C VAL A 43 -16.81 3.64 4.75
N ALA A 44 -15.53 4.03 4.70
CA ALA A 44 -14.96 5.08 5.54
C ALA A 44 -15.69 6.42 5.41
N ARG A 45 -16.17 6.77 4.20
CA ARG A 45 -16.91 8.01 3.93
C ARG A 45 -18.38 7.92 4.33
N GLU A 46 -19.03 6.79 4.06
CA GLU A 46 -20.45 6.60 4.38
C GLU A 46 -20.69 6.55 5.90
N GLU A 47 -19.85 5.84 6.66
CA GLU A 47 -20.00 5.76 8.12
C GLU A 47 -19.58 7.06 8.84
N GLY A 48 -18.81 7.93 8.18
CA GLY A 48 -18.43 9.26 8.69
C GLY A 48 -19.49 10.35 8.47
N GLY A 49 -20.59 10.06 7.78
CA GLY A 49 -21.54 11.05 7.24
C GLY A 49 -22.79 11.38 8.08
N GLY A 50 -22.93 10.88 9.31
CA GLY A 50 -24.01 11.32 10.22
C GLY A 50 -24.98 10.25 10.73
N GLY A 51 -24.50 9.06 11.08
CA GLY A 51 -25.37 8.05 11.68
C GLY A 51 -24.64 6.91 12.38
N GLY A 52 -24.00 7.17 13.52
CA GLY A 52 -23.60 6.14 14.51
C GLY A 52 -22.67 5.00 14.06
N GLY A 53 -22.04 5.08 12.88
CA GLY A 53 -21.13 4.07 12.34
C GLY A 53 -19.69 4.18 12.86
N LYS A 54 -18.95 3.07 12.82
CA LYS A 54 -17.56 2.92 13.31
C LYS A 54 -16.57 3.28 12.18
N GLY A 55 -16.63 4.51 11.68
CA GLY A 55 -15.75 4.97 10.61
C GLY A 55 -14.26 4.84 10.96
N PHE A 56 -13.41 4.75 9.94
CA PHE A 56 -11.95 4.67 10.08
C PHE A 56 -11.23 5.64 9.14
N VAL A 57 -9.95 5.86 9.38
CA VAL A 57 -9.08 6.69 8.54
C VAL A 57 -8.19 5.78 7.70
N LEU A 58 -8.11 6.04 6.40
CA LEU A 58 -7.23 5.33 5.48
C LEU A 58 -5.92 6.09 5.29
N GLY A 59 -4.82 5.47 5.70
CA GLY A 59 -3.47 6.00 5.53
C GLY A 59 -2.64 5.21 4.52
N ALA A 60 -1.84 5.92 3.73
CA ALA A 60 -0.74 5.35 2.96
C ALA A 60 0.60 5.77 3.57
N LEU A 61 1.50 4.80 3.77
CA LEU A 61 2.87 5.01 4.23
C LEU A 61 3.83 4.28 3.30
N SER A 62 4.46 5.01 2.37
CA SER A 62 5.20 4.40 1.27
C SER A 62 6.63 4.92 1.13
N ASN A 63 7.57 3.98 0.98
CA ASN A 63 8.92 4.28 0.54
C ASN A 63 8.87 4.55 -0.97
N THR A 64 9.11 5.80 -1.37
CA THR A 64 8.85 6.32 -2.73
C THR A 64 10.04 7.10 -3.27
N VAL A 65 9.97 7.43 -4.55
CA VAL A 65 10.92 8.31 -5.27
C VAL A 65 10.17 9.57 -5.72
N VAL A 66 10.82 10.72 -5.66
CA VAL A 66 10.32 11.96 -6.30
C VAL A 66 10.85 12.01 -7.72
N PHE A 67 9.93 12.10 -8.67
CA PHE A 67 10.24 12.24 -10.08
C PHE A 67 10.22 13.72 -10.48
N PRO A 68 11.28 14.24 -11.12
CA PRO A 68 11.23 15.56 -11.73
C PRO A 68 10.12 15.63 -12.80
N GLU A 69 9.56 16.82 -12.97
CA GLU A 69 8.60 17.07 -14.06
C GLU A 69 9.25 16.80 -15.42
N GLY A 70 8.52 16.09 -16.29
CA GLY A 70 9.01 15.74 -17.63
C GLY A 70 10.14 14.72 -17.66
N VAL A 71 10.43 14.01 -16.56
CA VAL A 71 11.43 12.94 -16.56
C VAL A 71 11.08 11.88 -17.60
N VAL A 72 12.09 11.39 -18.32
CA VAL A 72 11.93 10.39 -19.37
C VAL A 72 12.56 9.05 -18.98
N ASP A 73 11.96 7.96 -19.47
CA ASP A 73 12.46 6.61 -19.29
C ASP A 73 13.71 6.31 -20.13
N GLU A 74 14.20 5.06 -20.11
CA GLU A 74 15.35 4.63 -20.90
C GLU A 74 15.13 4.74 -22.42
N LYS A 75 13.89 4.84 -22.87
CA LYS A 75 13.47 4.94 -24.27
C LYS A 75 13.15 6.38 -24.68
N GLY A 76 13.27 7.35 -23.77
CA GLY A 76 12.96 8.75 -24.02
C GLY A 76 11.47 9.09 -23.91
N ALA A 77 10.63 8.19 -23.40
CA ALA A 77 9.22 8.47 -23.17
C ALA A 77 9.01 9.15 -21.82
N VAL A 78 8.14 10.17 -21.76
CA VAL A 78 7.80 10.85 -20.51
C VAL A 78 7.17 9.85 -19.52
N PHE A 79 7.67 9.85 -18.29
CA PHE A 79 7.18 8.99 -17.23
C PHE A 79 6.23 9.75 -16.30
N GLU A 80 5.05 9.16 -16.08
CA GLU A 80 4.05 9.63 -15.12
C GLU A 80 3.95 8.62 -13.97
N SER A 81 4.05 9.07 -12.72
CA SER A 81 4.09 8.18 -11.55
C SER A 81 2.72 7.67 -11.08
N GLY A 82 1.62 8.09 -11.71
CA GLY A 82 0.27 7.70 -11.34
C GLY A 82 -0.06 6.24 -11.66
N LEU A 83 -1.09 5.71 -10.98
CA LEU A 83 -1.62 4.38 -11.26
C LEU A 83 -2.21 4.35 -12.67
N ARG A 84 -1.78 3.37 -13.45
CA ARG A 84 -2.25 3.16 -14.82
C ARG A 84 -3.43 2.21 -14.79
N MET A 85 -4.63 2.73 -15.07
CA MET A 85 -5.87 1.95 -15.14
C MET A 85 -6.31 1.85 -16.59
N GLU A 86 -6.58 0.64 -17.07
CA GLU A 86 -7.10 0.40 -18.41
C GLU A 86 -8.59 0.06 -18.32
N GLY A 87 -9.42 0.88 -18.98
CA GLY A 87 -10.86 0.68 -19.08
C GLY A 87 -11.22 -0.43 -20.05
N ALA A 88 -12.47 -0.91 -19.97
CA ALA A 88 -12.98 -1.96 -20.88
C ALA A 88 -12.99 -1.52 -22.36
N ASP A 89 -12.94 -0.21 -22.62
CA ASP A 89 -12.84 0.39 -23.96
C ASP A 89 -11.38 0.54 -24.44
N GLY A 90 -10.41 0.03 -23.68
CA GLY A 90 -8.98 0.13 -23.96
C GLY A 90 -8.38 1.51 -23.67
N ARG A 91 -9.16 2.46 -23.14
CA ARG A 91 -8.61 3.75 -22.72
C ARG A 91 -7.81 3.59 -21.45
N VAL A 92 -6.69 4.28 -21.40
CA VAL A 92 -5.83 4.29 -20.23
C VAL A 92 -5.94 5.63 -19.52
N GLU A 93 -6.30 5.54 -18.24
CA GLU A 93 -6.32 6.67 -17.32
C GLU A 93 -5.15 6.55 -16.34
N VAL A 94 -4.49 7.67 -16.06
CA VAL A 94 -3.43 7.76 -15.06
C VAL A 94 -4.00 8.50 -13.86
N GLY A 95 -4.31 7.74 -12.81
CA GLY A 95 -4.95 8.24 -11.60
C GLY A 95 -3.95 8.57 -10.49
N ASP A 96 -4.28 9.57 -9.67
CA ASP A 96 -3.55 9.85 -8.44
C ASP A 96 -3.97 8.88 -7.33
N VAL A 97 -3.08 7.95 -7.00
CA VAL A 97 -3.27 6.99 -5.90
C VAL A 97 -3.50 7.67 -4.55
N LYS A 98 -2.97 8.90 -4.37
CA LYS A 98 -3.13 9.66 -3.12
C LYS A 98 -4.59 9.95 -2.82
N ALA A 99 -5.43 10.12 -3.85
CA ALA A 99 -6.85 10.39 -3.69
C ALA A 99 -7.65 9.21 -3.09
N ALA A 100 -7.04 8.02 -3.01
CA ALA A 100 -7.63 6.86 -2.33
C ALA A 100 -7.43 6.87 -0.81
N PHE A 101 -6.63 7.80 -0.28
CA PHE A 101 -6.27 7.86 1.14
C PHE A 101 -6.61 9.22 1.75
N ASP A 102 -6.91 9.20 3.04
CA ASP A 102 -7.15 10.39 3.85
C ASP A 102 -5.81 11.02 4.28
N VAL A 103 -4.82 10.16 4.55
CA VAL A 103 -3.45 10.55 4.93
C VAL A 103 -2.46 9.87 3.99
N PHE A 104 -1.52 10.63 3.43
CA PHE A 104 -0.48 10.10 2.55
C PHE A 104 0.91 10.53 3.00
N VAL A 105 1.73 9.57 3.42
CA VAL A 105 3.12 9.78 3.84
C VAL A 105 4.08 9.15 2.83
N SER A 106 4.82 10.01 2.14
CA SER A 106 5.86 9.62 1.18
C SER A 106 7.24 9.82 1.77
N SER A 107 8.05 8.75 1.83
CA SER A 107 9.42 8.81 2.37
C SER A 107 10.29 9.89 1.72
N ALA A 108 10.16 10.07 0.41
CA ALA A 108 10.95 11.03 -0.33
C ALA A 108 10.58 12.49 -0.02
N HIS A 109 9.34 12.75 0.39
CA HIS A 109 8.91 14.09 0.79
C HIS A 109 9.25 14.40 2.26
N VAL A 110 9.17 13.39 3.14
CA VAL A 110 9.40 13.59 4.59
C VAL A 110 10.84 13.33 5.02
N GLY A 111 11.70 12.79 4.15
CA GLY A 111 13.10 12.49 4.47
C GLY A 111 13.30 11.35 5.48
N LEU A 112 12.25 10.58 5.77
CA LEU A 112 12.24 9.42 6.66
C LEU A 112 11.86 8.18 5.83
N ARG A 113 12.36 7.00 6.17
CA ARG A 113 11.98 5.75 5.49
C ARG A 113 11.61 4.67 6.49
N LYS A 114 10.68 3.79 6.13
CA LYS A 114 10.52 2.52 6.86
C LYS A 114 11.82 1.71 6.73
N PRO A 115 12.33 1.06 7.80
CA PRO A 115 11.69 0.82 9.09
C PRO A 115 12.10 1.79 10.23
N ASP A 116 12.51 3.03 9.94
CA ASP A 116 12.82 4.03 10.98
C ASP A 116 11.56 4.35 11.82
N ARG A 117 11.66 4.20 13.15
CA ARG A 117 10.54 4.42 14.10
C ARG A 117 9.85 5.78 13.90
N ARG A 118 10.62 6.83 13.58
CA ARG A 118 10.11 8.20 13.42
C ARG A 118 9.05 8.32 12.33
N ILE A 119 9.12 7.49 11.27
CA ILE A 119 8.11 7.54 10.20
C ILE A 119 6.77 6.96 10.66
N TYR A 120 6.78 5.96 11.55
CA TYR A 120 5.58 5.38 12.12
C TYR A 120 4.94 6.33 13.14
N GLU A 121 5.75 7.00 13.95
CA GLU A 121 5.29 8.05 14.88
C GLU A 121 4.60 9.20 14.12
N MET A 122 5.21 9.66 13.04
CA MET A 122 4.62 10.65 12.14
C MET A 122 3.30 10.17 11.53
N ALA A 123 3.25 8.92 11.04
CA ALA A 123 2.04 8.35 10.46
C ALA A 123 0.90 8.26 11.49
N VAL A 124 1.16 7.78 12.71
CA VAL A 124 0.15 7.72 13.78
C VAL A 124 -0.36 9.11 14.14
N LYS A 125 0.54 10.10 14.22
CA LYS A 125 0.16 11.49 14.51
C LYS A 125 -0.78 12.05 13.44
N LEU A 126 -0.46 11.86 12.16
CA LEU A 126 -1.30 12.35 11.06
C LEU A 126 -2.65 11.64 11.01
N LEU A 127 -2.68 10.34 11.27
CA LEU A 127 -3.93 9.58 11.38
C LEU A 127 -4.78 10.04 12.58
N ASP A 128 -4.16 10.36 13.72
CA ASP A 128 -4.85 10.93 14.89
C ASP A 128 -5.43 12.32 14.60
N GLU A 129 -4.66 13.18 13.94
CA GLU A 129 -5.15 14.50 13.52
C GLU A 129 -6.38 14.37 12.60
N GLU A 130 -6.35 13.43 11.65
CA GLU A 130 -7.48 13.17 10.75
C GLU A 130 -8.68 12.54 11.47
N ALA A 131 -8.45 11.58 12.37
CA ALA A 131 -9.51 10.97 13.18
C ALA A 131 -10.20 12.02 14.08
N ARG A 132 -9.44 12.93 14.70
CA ARG A 132 -9.99 14.02 15.52
C ARG A 132 -10.84 14.98 14.69
N LYS A 133 -10.44 15.31 13.46
CA LYS A 133 -11.28 16.12 12.55
C LYS A 133 -12.62 15.47 12.25
N ARG A 134 -12.67 14.13 12.26
CA ARG A 134 -13.90 13.34 12.08
C ARG A 134 -14.71 13.14 13.37
N GLY A 135 -14.30 13.77 14.48
CA GLY A 135 -15.03 13.71 15.75
C GLY A 135 -14.69 12.51 16.63
N VAL A 136 -13.59 11.78 16.37
CA VAL A 136 -13.14 10.70 17.26
C VAL A 136 -12.63 11.29 18.58
N GLU A 137 -13.44 11.19 19.63
CA GLU A 137 -13.07 11.59 20.98
C GLU A 137 -11.91 10.74 21.52
N GLY A 138 -10.94 11.38 22.18
CA GLY A 138 -9.73 10.71 22.69
C GLY A 138 -8.64 10.49 21.62
N GLY A 139 -8.99 10.54 20.34
CA GLY A 139 -8.07 10.28 19.24
C GLY A 139 -7.68 8.81 19.10
N ILE A 140 -6.68 8.51 18.28
CA ILE A 140 -6.15 7.16 18.06
C ILE A 140 -4.70 7.02 18.52
N ARG A 141 -4.31 5.79 18.82
CA ARG A 141 -2.95 5.39 19.22
C ARG A 141 -2.44 4.31 18.28
N ALA A 142 -1.16 3.96 18.40
CA ALA A 142 -0.56 2.90 17.58
C ALA A 142 -1.34 1.57 17.64
N GLY A 143 -1.86 1.18 18.80
CA GLY A 143 -2.66 -0.03 18.98
C GLY A 143 -3.97 -0.08 18.18
N ASP A 144 -4.50 1.09 17.82
CA ASP A 144 -5.73 1.21 17.04
C ASP A 144 -5.47 0.99 15.54
N VAL A 145 -4.22 1.18 15.09
CA VAL A 145 -3.80 1.07 13.69
C VAL A 145 -3.58 -0.39 13.28
N LEU A 146 -4.21 -0.78 12.17
CA LEU A 146 -3.88 -1.99 11.42
C LEU A 146 -2.96 -1.62 10.24
N PHE A 147 -1.70 -2.05 10.31
CA PHE A 147 -0.67 -1.74 9.31
C PHE A 147 -0.43 -2.92 8.36
N LEU A 148 -0.57 -2.66 7.06
CA LEU A 148 -0.36 -3.65 5.99
C LEU A 148 0.96 -3.34 5.26
N ASP A 149 1.80 -4.36 5.04
CA ASP A 149 3.07 -4.23 4.30
C ASP A 149 3.50 -5.61 3.77
N ASP A 150 4.23 -5.63 2.67
CA ASP A 150 4.81 -6.83 2.08
C ASP A 150 6.20 -7.18 2.66
N ILE A 151 6.86 -6.20 3.30
CA ILE A 151 8.21 -6.33 3.83
C ILE A 151 8.17 -6.61 5.33
N GLY A 152 8.63 -7.80 5.72
CA GLY A 152 8.62 -8.25 7.11
C GLY A 152 9.37 -7.35 8.11
N GLN A 153 10.45 -6.68 7.69
CA GLN A 153 11.16 -5.73 8.55
C GLN A 153 10.32 -4.48 8.87
N ASN A 154 9.52 -3.99 7.91
CA ASN A 154 8.61 -2.87 8.13
C ASN A 154 7.50 -3.26 9.11
N LEU A 155 6.96 -4.48 8.98
CA LEU A 155 5.94 -5.02 9.90
C LEU A 155 6.50 -5.21 11.30
N LYS A 156 7.74 -5.69 11.42
CA LYS A 156 8.40 -5.86 12.72
C LYS A 156 8.50 -4.52 13.45
N ALA A 157 8.97 -3.47 12.78
CA ALA A 157 9.06 -2.13 13.37
C ALA A 157 7.68 -1.57 13.74
N ALA A 158 6.66 -1.75 12.89
CA ALA A 158 5.28 -1.36 13.22
C ALA A 158 4.74 -2.07 14.47
N ARG A 159 5.01 -3.37 14.62
CA ARG A 159 4.62 -4.15 15.80
C ARG A 159 5.34 -3.70 17.06
N GLU A 160 6.62 -3.36 16.97
CA GLU A 160 7.40 -2.79 18.09
C GLU A 160 6.87 -1.42 18.55
N MET A 161 6.17 -0.70 17.66
CA MET A 161 5.43 0.52 17.99
C MET A 161 4.04 0.25 18.60
N GLY A 162 3.61 -1.01 18.65
CA GLY A 162 2.31 -1.43 19.20
C GLY A 162 1.20 -1.56 18.16
N MET A 163 1.47 -1.42 16.86
CA MET A 163 0.45 -1.58 15.82
C MET A 163 0.04 -3.04 15.63
N ARG A 164 -1.23 -3.23 15.25
CA ARG A 164 -1.66 -4.49 14.63
C ARG A 164 -1.06 -4.54 13.23
N THR A 165 -0.67 -5.72 12.77
CA THR A 165 0.06 -5.87 11.50
C THR A 165 -0.53 -7.01 10.69
N LEU A 166 -0.65 -6.82 9.39
CA LEU A 166 -1.05 -7.86 8.45
C LEU A 166 -0.05 -7.91 7.30
N LYS A 167 0.50 -9.10 7.03
CA LYS A 167 1.51 -9.28 5.98
C LYS A 167 0.84 -9.49 4.63
N VAL A 168 1.30 -8.78 3.62
CA VAL A 168 0.86 -8.98 2.23
C VAL A 168 1.91 -9.80 1.49
N ASP A 169 1.63 -11.10 1.27
CA ASP A 169 2.53 -11.93 0.48
C ASP A 169 2.45 -11.55 -1.01
N LEU A 170 3.60 -11.20 -1.61
CA LEU A 170 3.69 -10.88 -3.03
C LEU A 170 3.13 -12.02 -3.90
N GLY A 171 2.28 -11.66 -4.86
CA GLY A 171 1.55 -12.61 -5.71
C GLY A 171 0.40 -13.35 -5.04
N LYS A 172 0.10 -13.08 -3.75
CA LYS A 172 -0.99 -13.70 -2.98
C LYS A 172 -1.77 -12.67 -2.16
N SER A 173 -1.89 -11.44 -2.67
CA SER A 173 -2.59 -10.32 -2.01
C SER A 173 -4.06 -10.65 -1.66
N TRP A 174 -4.72 -11.53 -2.41
CA TRP A 174 -6.06 -12.04 -2.06
C TRP A 174 -6.15 -12.64 -0.65
N LYS A 175 -5.09 -13.28 -0.14
CA LYS A 175 -5.06 -13.82 1.24
C LYS A 175 -5.12 -12.71 2.27
N ALA A 176 -4.35 -11.65 2.03
CA ALA A 176 -4.34 -10.47 2.88
C ALA A 176 -5.71 -9.77 2.86
N VAL A 177 -6.34 -9.67 1.69
CA VAL A 177 -7.70 -9.12 1.57
C VAL A 177 -8.71 -9.99 2.33
N ARG A 178 -8.65 -11.33 2.19
CA ARG A 178 -9.52 -12.26 2.94
C ARG A 178 -9.36 -12.14 4.45
N GLU A 179 -8.13 -12.01 4.94
CA GLU A 179 -7.87 -11.79 6.37
C GLU A 179 -8.38 -10.41 6.82
N LEU A 180 -8.22 -9.39 5.98
CA LEU A 180 -8.78 -8.05 6.22
C LEU A 180 -10.32 -8.06 6.27
N GLU A 181 -11.00 -8.82 5.41
CA GLU A 181 -12.46 -9.04 5.48
C GLU A 181 -12.86 -9.53 6.87
N GLY A 182 -12.15 -10.54 7.40
CA GLY A 182 -12.40 -11.11 8.72
C GLY A 182 -12.15 -10.13 9.86
N ILE A 183 -11.10 -9.31 9.78
CA ILE A 183 -10.78 -8.29 10.80
C ILE A 183 -11.82 -7.16 10.81
N MET A 184 -12.27 -6.74 9.62
CA MET A 184 -13.16 -5.59 9.47
C MET A 184 -14.65 -5.96 9.51
N GLY A 185 -15.00 -7.23 9.29
CA GLY A 185 -16.38 -7.66 9.09
C GLY A 185 -16.99 -7.13 7.79
N LEU A 186 -16.15 -6.85 6.78
CA LEU A 186 -16.55 -6.27 5.50
C LEU A 186 -16.32 -7.28 4.37
N LYS A 187 -17.13 -7.21 3.31
CA LYS A 187 -16.86 -7.93 2.05
C LYS A 187 -15.97 -7.06 1.17
N LEU A 188 -14.74 -7.49 0.93
CA LEU A 188 -13.69 -6.75 0.22
C LEU A 188 -13.18 -7.47 -1.03
N LEU A 189 -13.32 -8.79 -1.11
CA LEU A 189 -13.01 -9.54 -2.34
C LEU A 189 -14.13 -9.32 -3.37
N ALA A 190 -13.77 -8.68 -4.48
CA ALA A 190 -14.69 -8.36 -5.57
C ALA A 190 -14.97 -9.55 -6.49
N GLU A 191 -14.07 -10.52 -6.56
CA GLU A 191 -14.15 -11.70 -7.41
C GLU A 191 -13.85 -12.98 -6.62
N GLU A 192 -14.30 -14.13 -7.14
CA GLU A 192 -13.90 -15.42 -6.60
C GLU A 192 -12.41 -15.67 -6.82
N VAL A 193 -11.74 -16.17 -5.79
CA VAL A 193 -10.32 -16.54 -5.87
C VAL A 193 -10.22 -17.90 -6.58
N PRO A 194 -9.54 -17.99 -7.73
CA PRO A 194 -9.40 -19.27 -8.44
C PRO A 194 -8.76 -20.34 -7.55
N GLY A 195 -9.45 -21.47 -7.38
CA GLY A 195 -8.96 -22.62 -6.61
C GLY A 195 -9.27 -22.61 -5.10
N GLU A 196 -9.94 -21.57 -4.58
CA GLU A 196 -10.49 -21.58 -3.23
C GLU A 196 -11.87 -22.28 -3.25
N LYS A 197 -11.97 -23.52 -2.75
CA LYS A 197 -13.28 -24.13 -2.53
C LYS A 197 -14.00 -23.33 -1.45
N ALA A 198 -15.23 -22.89 -1.73
CA ALA A 198 -16.10 -22.30 -0.71
C ALA A 198 -16.16 -23.25 0.50
N ARG A 199 -15.71 -22.77 1.67
CA ARG A 199 -15.99 -23.46 2.93
C ARG A 199 -17.48 -23.27 3.19
N LEU A 200 -18.26 -24.31 2.89
CA LEU A 200 -19.63 -24.50 3.39
C LEU A 200 -19.61 -24.68 4.90
#